data_AF-A0A2K2FL73-F1
#
_entry.id   AF-A0A2K2FL73-F1
#
_cell.length_a   1.000
_cell.length_b   1.000
_cell.length_c   1.000
_cell.angle_alpha   90.00
_cell.angle_beta   90.00
_cell.angle_gamma   90.00
#
_symmetry.space_group_name_H-M   'P 1'
#
loop_
_entity.id
_entity.type
_entity.pdbx_description
1 polymer ?
#
loop_
_entity_poly.entity_id
_entity_poly.type
_entity_poly.pdbx_seq_one_letter_code
_entity_poly.pdbx_strand_id
1 'polypeptide(L)'
;MPDFKLTFNLIPLKTVKEMTIFGFGIFLRQIVGNIVLFIPMGFFAPVLSKKFASFKSIIGFCIVISSGIEIIQGVINVLTQYYNRSVDIDDLILNTLGAAIGFLIFKLFKPIVHKLFPNLVCCNLTDKV
;
A
#
# COMPACT_ATOMS: atom_id res chain seq x y z
N MET A 1 -27.04 22.81 5.90
CA MET A 1 -25.76 22.06 5.93
C MET A 1 -25.78 21.11 4.75
N PRO A 2 -24.73 20.98 3.92
CA PRO A 2 -24.72 19.97 2.89
C PRO A 2 -24.83 18.59 3.56
N ASP A 3 -25.65 17.70 3.01
CA ASP A 3 -25.84 16.36 3.55
C ASP A 3 -24.49 15.62 3.57
N PHE A 4 -24.00 15.28 4.77
CA PHE A 4 -22.80 14.48 4.92
C PHE A 4 -23.04 13.10 4.31
N LYS A 5 -22.41 12.83 3.16
CA LYS A 5 -22.55 11.57 2.43
C LYS A 5 -21.28 10.75 2.58
N LEU A 6 -21.35 9.72 3.40
CA LEU A 6 -20.29 8.72 3.50
C LEU A 6 -20.32 7.85 2.24
N THR A 7 -19.26 7.93 1.42
CA THR A 7 -19.16 7.15 0.18
C THR A 7 -18.16 6.00 0.36
N PHE A 8 -18.67 4.77 0.24
CA PHE A 8 -17.87 3.56 0.16
C PHE A 8 -17.85 3.06 -1.29
N ASN A 9 -16.66 2.91 -1.87
CA ASN A 9 -16.48 2.14 -3.11
C ASN A 9 -15.92 0.76 -2.78
N LEU A 10 -16.77 -0.25 -2.91
CA LEU A 10 -16.39 -1.65 -2.76
C LEU A 10 -16.36 -2.39 -4.11
N ILE A 11 -16.60 -1.67 -5.21
CA ILE A 11 -16.59 -2.24 -6.55
C ILE A 11 -15.18 -2.05 -7.12
N PRO A 12 -14.44 -3.15 -7.37
CA PRO A 12 -13.11 -3.07 -7.94
C PRO A 12 -13.12 -2.40 -9.31
N LEU A 13 -12.10 -1.58 -9.53
CA LEU A 13 -11.81 -0.78 -10.72
C LEU A 13 -12.85 0.28 -11.06
N LYS A 14 -13.79 0.58 -10.15
CA LYS A 14 -14.83 1.57 -10.41
C LYS A 14 -14.24 2.97 -10.38
N THR A 15 -13.55 3.33 -9.31
CA THR A 15 -12.98 4.67 -9.15
C THR A 15 -11.85 4.91 -10.15
N VAL A 16 -11.03 3.89 -10.41
CA VAL A 16 -10.00 3.94 -11.46
C VAL A 16 -10.63 4.31 -12.82
N LYS A 17 -11.77 3.72 -13.18
CA LYS A 17 -12.48 4.01 -14.43
C LYS A 17 -13.20 5.36 -14.42
N GLU A 18 -13.75 5.78 -13.30
CA GLU A 18 -14.41 7.08 -13.21
C GLU A 18 -13.39 8.22 -13.33
N MET A 19 -12.20 8.08 -12.72
CA MET A 19 -11.15 9.09 -12.77
C MET A 19 -10.52 9.30 -14.14
N THR A 20 -10.52 8.30 -15.02
CA THR A 20 -10.05 8.51 -16.40
C THR A 20 -10.92 9.52 -17.16
N ILE A 21 -12.17 9.70 -16.74
CA ILE A 21 -13.13 10.64 -17.33
C ILE A 21 -12.95 12.06 -16.75
N PHE A 22 -12.62 12.18 -15.45
CA PHE A 22 -12.46 13.48 -14.78
C PHE A 22 -11.13 14.19 -15.06
N GLY A 23 -10.10 13.46 -15.51
CA GLY A 23 -8.86 14.06 -16.01
C GLY A 23 -7.59 13.27 -15.69
N PHE A 24 -6.66 13.25 -16.64
CA PHE A 24 -5.44 12.44 -16.58
C PHE A 24 -4.53 12.73 -15.37
N GLY A 25 -4.43 13.99 -14.94
CA GLY A 25 -3.61 14.37 -13.77
C GLY A 25 -4.14 13.84 -12.44
N ILE A 26 -5.46 13.83 -12.25
CA ILE A 26 -6.12 13.32 -11.03
C ILE A 26 -5.99 11.80 -10.99
N PHE A 27 -6.25 11.15 -12.13
CA PHE A 27 -6.06 9.72 -12.32
C PHE A 27 -4.62 9.29 -11.98
N LEU A 28 -3.61 9.93 -12.58
CA LEU A 28 -2.21 9.61 -12.30
C LEU A 28 -1.87 9.79 -10.83
N ARG A 29 -2.32 10.87 -10.19
CA ARG A 29 -2.06 11.12 -8.78
C ARG A 29 -2.65 10.03 -7.88
N GLN A 30 -3.85 9.52 -8.20
CA GLN A 30 -4.48 8.43 -7.45
C GLN A 30 -3.69 7.12 -7.60
N ILE A 31 -3.45 6.70 -8.86
CA ILE A 31 -2.75 5.44 -9.16
C ILE A 31 -1.32 5.47 -8.61
N VAL A 32 -0.54 6.47 -9.02
CA VAL A 32 0.87 6.59 -8.66
C VAL A 32 1.02 6.85 -7.17
N GLY A 33 0.18 7.71 -6.58
CA GLY A 33 0.25 8.04 -5.16
C GLY A 33 0.10 6.80 -4.27
N ASN A 34 -0.93 5.98 -4.53
CA ASN A 34 -1.19 4.78 -3.73
C ASN A 34 -0.11 3.71 -3.91
N ILE A 35 0.34 3.47 -5.14
CA ILE A 35 1.44 2.53 -5.40
C ILE A 35 2.73 3.00 -4.71
N VAL A 36 3.14 4.25 -4.93
CA VAL A 36 4.40 4.79 -4.41
C VAL A 36 4.41 4.79 -2.88
N LEU A 37 3.28 5.05 -2.23
CA LEU A 37 3.16 5.05 -0.78
C LEU A 37 3.56 3.71 -0.15
N PHE A 38 3.25 2.59 -0.81
CA PHE A 38 3.49 1.25 -0.27
C PHE A 38 4.79 0.59 -0.73
N ILE A 39 5.49 1.17 -1.73
CA ILE A 39 6.81 0.68 -2.16
C ILE A 39 7.83 0.66 -1.01
N PRO A 40 8.04 1.75 -0.23
CA PRO A 40 8.97 1.73 0.89
C PRO A 40 8.61 0.67 1.94
N MET A 41 7.32 0.50 2.24
CA MET A 41 6.87 -0.51 3.19
C MET A 41 7.19 -1.92 2.69
N GLY A 42 6.92 -2.23 1.41
CA GLY A 42 7.26 -3.50 0.77
C GLY A 42 8.76 -3.81 0.79
N PHE A 43 9.60 -2.77 0.66
CA PHE A 43 11.05 -2.88 0.68
C PHE A 43 11.61 -3.06 2.10
N PHE A 44 11.20 -2.23 3.05
CA PHE A 44 11.80 -2.19 4.39
C PHE A 44 11.24 -3.23 5.34
N ALA A 45 9.98 -3.68 5.18
CA ALA A 45 9.40 -4.71 6.04
C ALA A 45 10.24 -6.01 6.12
N PRO A 46 10.73 -6.59 5.01
CA PRO A 46 11.62 -7.76 5.07
C PRO A 46 13.04 -7.45 5.56
N VAL A 47 13.49 -6.18 5.47
CA VAL A 47 14.77 -5.73 6.06
C VAL A 47 14.66 -5.73 7.58
N LEU A 48 13.56 -5.19 8.11
CA LEU A 48 13.37 -5.02 9.55
C LEU A 48 12.93 -6.30 10.27
N SER A 49 12.29 -7.25 9.59
CA SER A 49 11.83 -8.48 10.22
C SER A 49 11.73 -9.67 9.26
N LYS A 50 12.27 -10.82 9.71
CA LYS A 50 12.12 -12.12 9.02
C LYS A 50 10.67 -12.53 8.80
N LYS A 51 9.76 -12.08 9.67
CA LYS A 51 8.33 -12.40 9.59
C LYS A 51 7.72 -11.95 8.26
N PHE A 52 8.27 -10.91 7.63
CA PHE A 52 7.80 -10.34 6.37
C PHE A 52 8.71 -10.66 5.18
N ALA A 53 9.66 -11.60 5.34
CA ALA A 53 10.61 -11.97 4.29
C ALA A 53 10.01 -12.85 3.17
N SER A 54 8.76 -13.30 3.30
CA SER A 54 8.05 -14.05 2.26
C SER A 54 7.03 -13.17 1.52
N PHE A 55 6.77 -13.50 0.26
CA PHE A 55 5.76 -12.77 -0.54
C PHE A 55 4.36 -12.85 0.10
N LYS A 56 3.96 -14.01 0.61
CA LYS A 56 2.66 -14.18 1.28
C LYS A 56 2.56 -13.32 2.54
N SER A 57 3.61 -13.28 3.36
CA SER A 57 3.62 -12.48 4.59
C SER A 57 3.58 -10.97 4.32
N ILE A 58 4.28 -10.48 3.29
CA ILE A 58 4.27 -9.04 2.98
C ILE A 58 2.92 -8.60 2.40
N ILE A 59 2.30 -9.43 1.56
CA ILE A 59 0.97 -9.14 1.02
C ILE A 59 -0.08 -9.17 2.13
N GLY A 60 -0.05 -10.18 3.01
CA GLY A 60 -0.95 -10.23 4.16
C GLY A 60 -0.78 -9.01 5.09
N PHE A 61 0.46 -8.62 5.37
CA PHE A 61 0.75 -7.42 6.16
C PHE A 61 0.24 -6.15 5.48
N CYS A 62 0.46 -6.02 4.17
CA CYS A 62 -0.03 -4.90 3.37
C CYS A 62 -1.55 -4.78 3.40
N ILE A 63 -2.27 -5.89 3.23
CA ILE A 63 -3.73 -5.91 3.25
C ILE A 63 -4.24 -5.41 4.61
N VAL A 64 -3.65 -5.85 5.72
CA VAL A 64 -4.04 -5.43 7.07
C VAL A 64 -3.79 -3.94 7.26
N ILE A 65 -2.59 -3.45 6.92
CA ILE A 65 -2.24 -2.04 7.09
C ILE A 65 -3.09 -1.14 6.19
N SER A 66 -3.22 -1.48 4.90
CA SER A 66 -4.00 -0.70 3.94
C SER A 66 -5.49 -0.70 4.29
N SER A 67 -6.06 -1.83 4.72
CA SER A 67 -7.44 -1.85 5.22
C SER A 67 -7.61 -0.98 6.47
N GLY A 68 -6.61 -0.99 7.35
CA GLY A 68 -6.59 -0.12 8.54
C GLY A 68 -6.60 1.37 8.17
N ILE A 69 -5.81 1.78 7.17
CA ILE A 69 -5.77 3.17 6.67
C ILE A 69 -7.14 3.58 6.10
N GLU A 70 -7.76 2.73 5.28
CA GLU A 70 -9.10 2.96 4.72
C GLU A 70 -10.16 3.13 5.82
N ILE A 71 -10.14 2.27 6.84
CA ILE A 71 -11.05 2.36 7.99
C ILE A 71 -10.82 3.67 8.75
N ILE A 72 -9.57 4.02 9.05
CA ILE A 72 -9.23 5.26 9.75
C ILE A 72 -9.70 6.48 8.94
N GLN A 73 -9.52 6.48 7.62
CA GLN A 73 -10.00 7.54 6.73
C GLN A 73 -11.54 7.66 6.79
N GLY A 74 -12.25 6.54 6.75
CA GLY A 74 -13.71 6.51 6.93
C GLY A 74 -14.15 7.08 8.28
N VAL A 75 -13.46 6.71 9.37
CA VAL A 75 -13.73 7.25 10.71
C VAL A 75 -13.45 8.74 10.78
N ILE A 76 -12.34 9.23 10.23
CA ILE A 76 -12.01 10.67 10.18
C ILE A 76 -13.09 11.44 9.43
N ASN A 77 -13.57 10.95 8.28
CA ASN A 77 -14.64 11.59 7.53
C ASN A 77 -15.90 11.74 8.41
N VAL A 78 -16.28 10.68 9.13
CA VAL A 78 -17.45 10.71 10.04
C VAL A 78 -17.24 11.70 11.20
N LEU A 79 -16.07 11.68 11.85
CA LEU A 79 -15.81 12.53 13.02
C LEU A 79 -15.68 14.01 12.66
N THR A 80 -15.04 14.32 11.54
CA THR A 80 -14.77 15.70 11.12
C THR A 80 -15.90 16.30 10.29
N GLN A 81 -16.83 15.47 9.79
CA GLN A 81 -17.84 15.85 8.79
C GLN A 81 -17.21 16.47 7.53
N TYR A 82 -15.92 16.24 7.29
CA TYR A 82 -15.17 16.74 6.15
C TYR A 82 -14.97 15.63 5.13
N TYR A 83 -15.41 15.88 3.89
CA TYR A 83 -15.23 14.94 2.80
C TYR A 83 -13.82 15.05 2.22
N ASN A 84 -12.92 14.15 2.62
CA ASN A 84 -11.57 14.07 2.05
C ASN A 84 -11.53 13.17 0.81
N ARG A 85 -11.75 11.87 1.02
CA ARG A 85 -11.74 10.82 -0.01
C ARG A 85 -12.72 9.70 0.37
N SER A 86 -13.25 9.02 -0.63
CA SER A 86 -14.03 7.80 -0.44
C SER A 86 -13.16 6.69 0.14
N VAL A 87 -13.77 5.81 0.94
CA VAL A 87 -13.15 4.53 1.30
C VAL A 87 -13.20 3.65 0.05
N ASP A 88 -12.05 3.17 -0.42
CA ASP A 88 -11.94 2.62 -1.77
C ASP A 88 -11.16 1.31 -1.84
N ILE A 89 -11.80 0.26 -2.37
CA ILE A 89 -11.14 -1.02 -2.62
C ILE A 89 -10.03 -0.89 -3.69
N ASP A 90 -10.11 0.09 -4.58
CA ASP A 90 -9.07 0.36 -5.58
C ASP A 90 -7.78 0.83 -4.91
N ASP A 91 -7.89 1.63 -3.85
CA ASP A 91 -6.73 2.09 -3.07
C ASP A 91 -6.05 0.88 -2.39
N LEU A 92 -6.81 -0.07 -1.85
CA LEU A 92 -6.28 -1.33 -1.30
C LEU A 92 -5.51 -2.16 -2.36
N ILE A 93 -6.04 -2.26 -3.57
CA ILE A 93 -5.41 -2.98 -4.68
C ILE A 93 -4.10 -2.30 -5.08
N LEU A 94 -4.11 -0.98 -5.25
CA LEU A 94 -2.95 -0.19 -5.64
C LEU A 94 -1.85 -0.23 -4.58
N ASN A 95 -2.22 -0.13 -3.29
CA ASN A 95 -1.29 -0.27 -2.17
C ASN A 95 -0.66 -1.67 -2.15
N THR A 96 -1.44 -2.71 -2.43
CA THR A 96 -0.95 -4.10 -2.53
C THR A 96 0.04 -4.26 -3.68
N LEU A 97 -0.22 -3.63 -4.83
CA LEU A 97 0.73 -3.58 -5.96
C LEU A 97 2.02 -2.85 -5.57
N GLY A 98 1.91 -1.71 -4.88
CA GLY A 98 3.06 -0.98 -4.34
C GLY A 98 3.93 -1.83 -3.43
N ALA A 99 3.33 -2.55 -2.48
CA ALA A 99 4.05 -3.45 -1.58
C ALA A 99 4.73 -4.61 -2.33
N ALA A 100 4.06 -5.18 -3.34
CA ALA A 100 4.64 -6.22 -4.19
C ALA A 100 5.87 -5.72 -4.96
N ILE A 101 5.81 -4.51 -5.53
CA ILE A 101 6.93 -3.86 -6.21
C ILE A 101 8.07 -3.60 -5.23
N GLY A 102 7.78 -3.02 -4.06
CA GLY A 102 8.79 -2.78 -3.02
C GLY A 102 9.51 -4.06 -2.58
N PHE A 103 8.77 -5.16 -2.42
CA PHE A 103 9.34 -6.45 -2.06
C PHE A 103 10.22 -7.03 -3.19
N LEU A 104 9.82 -6.84 -4.46
CA LEU A 104 10.65 -7.23 -5.60
C LEU A 104 11.96 -6.43 -5.64
N ILE A 105 11.89 -5.12 -5.41
CA ILE A 105 13.08 -4.26 -5.28
C ILE A 105 13.97 -4.78 -4.14
N PHE A 106 13.41 -5.11 -2.98
CA PHE A 106 14.18 -5.71 -1.89
C PHE A 106 14.91 -6.98 -2.33
N LYS A 107 14.24 -7.90 -3.04
CA LYS A 107 14.88 -9.12 -3.54
C LYS A 107 16.05 -8.82 -4.48
N LEU A 108 15.92 -7.83 -5.35
CA LEU A 108 16.98 -7.42 -6.28
C LEU A 108 18.18 -6.81 -5.54
N PHE A 109 17.93 -5.96 -4.54
CA PHE A 109 18.97 -5.25 -3.79
C PHE A 109 19.47 -6.00 -2.55
N LYS A 110 18.87 -7.15 -2.20
CA LYS A 110 19.25 -7.99 -1.05
C LYS A 110 20.77 -8.15 -0.85
N PRO A 111 21.58 -8.51 -1.86
CA PRO A 111 23.03 -8.67 -1.65
C PRO A 111 23.71 -7.36 -1.24
N ILE A 112 23.26 -6.22 -1.78
CA ILE A 112 23.78 -4.89 -1.46
C ILE A 112 23.36 -4.50 -0.04
N VAL A 113 22.08 -4.70 0.31
CA VAL A 113 21.55 -4.38 1.65
C VAL A 113 22.26 -5.20 2.73
N HIS A 114 22.52 -6.49 2.49
CA HIS A 114 23.27 -7.33 3.42
C HIS A 114 24.71 -6.84 3.62
N LYS A 115 25.36 -6.35 2.56
CA LYS A 115 26.72 -5.79 2.63
C LYS A 115 26.77 -4.46 3.39
N LEU A 116 25.77 -3.60 3.18
CA LEU A 116 25.70 -2.27 3.80
C LEU A 116 25.23 -2.32 5.25
N PHE A 117 24.31 -3.25 5.58
CA PHE A 117 23.68 -3.33 6.89
C PHE A 117 23.66 -4.78 7.42
N PRO A 118 24.82 -5.37 7.71
CA PRO A 118 24.94 -6.77 8.13
C PRO A 118 24.17 -7.08 9.43
N ASN A 119 23.96 -6.08 10.30
CA ASN A 119 23.24 -6.24 11.58
C ASN A 119 21.74 -5.92 11.49
N LEU A 120 21.28 -5.22 10.44
CA LEU A 120 19.86 -4.91 10.24
C LEU A 120 19.19 -5.94 9.36
N VAL A 121 19.90 -6.47 8.35
CA VAL A 121 19.41 -7.62 7.61
C VAL A 121 19.48 -8.80 8.56
N CYS A 122 18.36 -9.15 9.18
CA CYS A 122 18.29 -10.28 10.10
C CYS A 122 18.72 -11.63 9.48
N CYS A 123 19.11 -11.66 8.20
CA CYS A 123 19.19 -12.84 7.38
C CYS A 123 20.56 -13.11 6.77
N ASN A 124 21.23 -14.11 7.34
CA ASN A 124 21.67 -15.25 6.54
C ASN A 124 20.41 -15.99 6.04
N LEU A 125 20.01 -15.74 4.79
CA LEU A 125 18.87 -16.38 4.09
C LEU A 125 19.40 -17.25 2.94
N THR A 126 20.39 -18.09 3.23
CA THR A 126 20.77 -19.22 2.37
C THR A 126 19.79 -20.38 2.48
N ASP A 127 18.90 -20.38 3.48
CA ASP A 127 17.97 -21.47 3.70
C ASP A 127 16.56 -21.06 3.24
N LYS A 128 16.13 -21.64 2.12
CA LYS A 128 14.75 -21.64 1.59
C LYS A 128 14.31 -20.37 0.83
N VAL A 129 14.83 -20.25 -0.39
CA VAL A 129 13.95 -19.98 -1.56
C VAL A 129 13.68 -21.32 -2.23
#